data_AF-A0A7L4YNK7-F1
#
_entry.id   AF-A0A7L4YNK7-F1
#
_cell.length_a   1.000
_cell.length_b   1.000
_cell.length_c   1.000
_cell.angle_alpha   90.00
_cell.angle_beta   90.00
_cell.angle_gamma   90.00
#
_symmetry.space_group_name_H-M   'P 1'
#
loop_
_entity.id
_entity.type
_entity.pdbx_description
1 polymer ?
#
loop_
_entity_poly.entity_id
_entity_poly.type
_entity_poly.pdbx_seq_one_letter_code
_entity_poly.pdbx_strand_id
1 'polypeptide(L)'
;MDTSILQTVTTDFAAYLSEVTAGDLNQDLGNGTIGELYLRAIEQHRALTAVLGTDPSDAGDPAQLLAPDEHGGGYDRHYRRTAAELIAALDRLEASAHVGERTVGEVYAAVLVEVVARTGVLAAALGLPYQPDLRPRAVGSPPIPSAEWW
;
A
#
# COMPACT_ATOMS: atom_id res chain seq x y z
N MET A 1 11.39 -7.65 10.38
CA MET A 1 10.49 -8.76 9.95
C MET A 1 10.45 -8.76 8.42
N ASP A 2 10.19 -9.89 7.74
CA ASP A 2 10.08 -9.85 6.26
C ASP A 2 8.79 -9.12 5.82
N THR A 3 8.95 -7.97 5.16
CA THR A 3 7.86 -7.12 4.64
C THR A 3 7.66 -7.24 3.13
N SER A 4 8.36 -8.15 2.45
CA SER A 4 8.34 -8.31 0.98
C SER A 4 6.94 -8.55 0.41
N ILE A 5 6.11 -9.35 1.09
CA ILE A 5 4.73 -9.61 0.64
C ILE A 5 3.90 -8.33 0.74
N LEU A 6 4.05 -7.56 1.83
CA LEU A 6 3.35 -6.28 1.99
C LEU A 6 3.80 -5.27 0.93
N GLN A 7 5.08 -5.23 0.57
CA GLN A 7 5.58 -4.43 -0.55
C GLN A 7 4.91 -4.82 -1.88
N THR A 8 4.72 -6.11 -2.14
CA THR A 8 4.03 -6.58 -3.36
C THR A 8 2.57 -6.12 -3.39
N VAL A 9 1.79 -6.40 -2.35
CA VAL A 9 0.34 -6.09 -2.40
C VAL A 9 0.04 -4.59 -2.35
N THR A 10 0.90 -3.78 -1.70
CA THR A 10 0.79 -2.31 -1.76
C THR A 10 1.18 -1.78 -3.14
N THR A 11 2.17 -2.40 -3.80
CA THR A 11 2.48 -2.08 -5.21
C THR A 11 1.30 -2.41 -6.12
N ASP A 12 0.64 -3.55 -5.91
CA ASP A 12 -0.56 -3.92 -6.68
C ASP A 12 -1.66 -2.88 -6.49
N PHE A 13 -2.00 -2.53 -5.24
CA PHE A 13 -3.00 -1.49 -4.96
C PHE A 13 -2.66 -0.15 -5.63
N ALA A 14 -1.39 0.26 -5.58
CA ALA A 14 -0.92 1.46 -6.24
C ALA A 14 -1.05 1.39 -7.77
N ALA A 15 -0.89 0.21 -8.37
CA ALA A 15 -1.08 0.02 -9.81
C ALA A 15 -2.56 0.14 -10.20
N TYR A 16 -3.50 -0.36 -9.39
CA TYR A 16 -4.92 -0.11 -9.63
C TYR A 16 -5.29 1.35 -9.43
N LEU A 17 -4.70 2.04 -8.44
CA LEU A 17 -4.90 3.48 -8.25
C LEU A 17 -4.37 4.32 -9.41
N SER A 18 -3.34 3.86 -10.15
CA SER A 18 -2.87 4.60 -11.33
C SER A 18 -3.83 4.54 -12.52
N GLU A 19 -4.75 3.57 -12.53
CA GLU A 19 -5.83 3.48 -13.52
C GLU A 19 -7.06 4.34 -13.15
N VAL A 20 -7.14 4.80 -11.89
CA VAL A 20 -8.25 5.64 -11.42
C VAL A 20 -8.12 7.04 -12.02
N THR A 21 -9.19 7.49 -12.65
CA THR A 21 -9.35 8.86 -13.15
C THR A 21 -10.19 9.70 -12.19
N ALA A 22 -10.18 11.03 -12.35
CA ALA A 22 -11.05 11.92 -11.60
C ALA A 22 -12.55 11.59 -11.73
N GLY A 23 -12.98 10.99 -12.86
CA GLY A 23 -14.37 10.57 -13.07
C GLY A 23 -14.78 9.39 -12.19
N ASP A 24 -13.83 8.53 -11.82
CA ASP A 24 -14.09 7.30 -11.07
C ASP A 24 -14.20 7.54 -9.57
N LEU A 25 -13.69 8.68 -9.06
CA LEU A 25 -13.65 8.97 -7.62
C LEU A 25 -15.01 8.89 -6.92
N ASN A 26 -16.09 9.21 -7.64
CA ASN A 26 -17.46 9.17 -7.10
C ASN A 26 -18.19 7.86 -7.38
N GLN A 27 -17.52 6.88 -7.99
CA GLN A 27 -18.10 5.57 -8.23
C GLN A 27 -18.40 4.88 -6.91
N ASP A 28 -19.63 4.39 -6.77
CA ASP A 28 -20.13 3.72 -5.57
C ASP A 28 -19.58 2.29 -5.46
N LEU A 29 -19.09 1.94 -4.28
CA LEU A 29 -18.56 0.63 -3.89
C LEU A 29 -19.50 -0.12 -2.93
N GLY A 30 -20.66 0.45 -2.60
CA GLY A 30 -21.66 -0.07 -1.66
C GLY A 30 -21.39 0.29 -0.19
N ASN A 31 -20.17 0.68 0.17
CA ASN A 31 -19.77 1.12 1.52
C ASN A 31 -18.98 2.45 1.50
N GLY A 32 -19.12 3.19 0.41
CA GLY A 32 -18.42 4.43 0.13
C GLY A 32 -18.05 4.55 -1.35
N THR A 33 -17.23 5.56 -1.66
CA THR A 33 -16.73 5.79 -3.03
C THR A 33 -15.28 5.36 -3.20
N ILE A 34 -14.79 5.30 -4.45
CA ILE A 34 -13.35 5.09 -4.72
C ILE A 34 -12.49 6.15 -4.02
N GLY A 35 -12.91 7.42 -4.04
CA GLY A 35 -12.22 8.50 -3.35
C GLY A 35 -12.17 8.29 -1.83
N GLU A 36 -13.27 7.87 -1.22
CA GLU A 36 -13.30 7.55 0.22
C GLU A 36 -12.44 6.33 0.57
N LEU A 37 -12.44 5.30 -0.27
CA LEU A 37 -11.59 4.12 -0.09
C LEU A 37 -10.10 4.52 -0.11
N TYR A 38 -9.72 5.36 -1.07
CA TYR A 38 -8.36 5.89 -1.19
C TYR A 38 -7.95 6.73 0.04
N LEU A 39 -8.80 7.67 0.46
CA LEU A 39 -8.53 8.50 1.65
C LEU A 39 -8.40 7.67 2.92
N ARG A 40 -9.29 6.68 3.12
CA ARG A 40 -9.21 5.75 4.27
C ARG A 40 -7.92 4.95 4.27
N ALA A 41 -7.44 4.54 3.10
CA ALA A 41 -6.17 3.81 2.99
C ALA A 41 -4.97 4.68 3.40
N ILE A 42 -4.92 5.94 2.93
CA ILE A 42 -3.88 6.90 3.34
C ILE A 42 -3.94 7.17 4.84
N GLU A 43 -5.12 7.48 5.38
CA GLU A 43 -5.28 7.83 6.78
C GLU A 43 -4.86 6.68 7.70
N GLN A 44 -5.26 5.45 7.35
CA GLN A 44 -4.85 4.28 8.12
C GLN A 44 -3.34 4.06 8.09
N HIS A 45 -2.69 4.19 6.93
CA HIS A 45 -1.23 4.06 6.85
C HIS A 45 -0.52 5.10 7.72
N ARG A 46 -0.99 6.35 7.73
CA ARG A 46 -0.44 7.40 8.58
C ARG A 46 -0.65 7.11 10.07
N ALA A 47 -1.86 6.74 10.45
CA ALA A 47 -2.21 6.41 11.84
C ALA A 47 -1.36 5.25 12.37
N LEU A 48 -1.20 4.19 11.57
CA LEU A 48 -0.35 3.05 11.94
C LEU A 48 1.13 3.44 12.01
N THR A 49 1.63 4.23 11.05
CA THR A 49 3.03 4.70 11.06
C THR A 49 3.34 5.51 12.32
N ALA A 50 2.44 6.42 12.70
CA ALA A 50 2.54 7.20 13.94
C ALA A 50 2.55 6.30 15.18
N VAL A 51 1.63 5.32 15.24
CA VAL A 51 1.53 4.35 16.33
C VAL A 51 2.78 3.45 16.43
N LEU A 52 3.45 3.18 15.31
CA LEU A 52 4.74 2.46 15.25
C LEU A 52 5.95 3.36 15.60
N GLY A 53 5.72 4.60 16.06
CA GLY A 53 6.75 5.50 16.55
C GLY A 53 7.56 6.21 15.46
N THR A 54 7.03 6.28 14.24
CA THR A 54 7.59 7.10 13.16
C THR A 54 6.63 8.25 12.87
N ASP A 55 7.12 9.49 12.83
CA ASP A 55 6.29 10.61 12.40
C ASP A 55 5.93 10.43 10.91
N PRO A 56 4.63 10.23 10.57
CA PRO A 56 4.22 10.10 9.18
C PRO A 56 4.43 11.44 8.48
N SER A 57 4.78 11.40 7.19
CA SER A 57 4.84 12.64 6.42
C SER A 57 3.47 13.31 6.36
N ASP A 58 3.48 14.63 6.15
CA ASP A 58 2.24 15.32 5.83
C ASP A 58 1.79 14.88 4.43
N ALA A 59 0.74 14.06 4.39
CA ALA A 59 0.16 13.62 3.12
C ALA A 59 -0.63 14.75 2.43
N GLY A 60 -0.90 15.85 3.12
CA GLY A 60 -1.78 16.94 2.68
C GLY A 60 -3.20 16.76 3.20
N ASP A 61 -4.04 17.78 2.97
CA ASP A 61 -5.46 17.72 3.28
C ASP A 61 -6.21 16.80 2.29
N PRO A 62 -7.41 16.30 2.64
CA PRO A 62 -8.18 15.41 1.76
C PRO A 62 -8.50 15.98 0.37
N ALA A 63 -8.64 17.31 0.25
CA ALA A 63 -8.95 17.95 -1.03
C ALA A 63 -7.73 17.94 -1.95
N GLN A 64 -6.53 18.15 -1.41
CA GLN A 64 -5.27 18.02 -2.13
C GLN A 64 -5.00 16.57 -2.55
N LEU A 65 -5.32 15.60 -1.69
CA LEU A 65 -5.16 14.18 -1.99
C LEU A 65 -6.06 13.71 -3.14
N LEU A 66 -7.25 14.28 -3.27
CA LEU A 66 -8.22 13.99 -4.34
C LEU A 66 -8.03 14.89 -5.57
N ALA A 67 -7.06 15.81 -5.56
CA ALA A 67 -6.78 16.64 -6.73
C ALA A 67 -6.04 15.79 -7.78
N PRO A 68 -6.59 15.62 -8.99
CA PRO A 68 -5.86 14.95 -10.06
C PRO A 68 -4.64 15.77 -10.48
N ASP A 69 -3.65 15.10 -11.04
CA ASP A 69 -2.57 15.77 -11.75
C ASP A 69 -2.98 16.33 -13.11
N GLU A 70 -2.02 16.90 -13.82
CA GLU A 70 -2.21 17.49 -15.15
C GLU A 70 -2.79 16.51 -16.18
N HIS A 71 -2.76 15.19 -15.91
CA HIS A 71 -3.29 14.14 -16.77
C HIS A 71 -4.61 13.53 -16.24
N GLY A 72 -5.18 14.07 -15.14
CA GLY A 72 -6.46 13.60 -14.62
C GLY A 72 -6.38 12.41 -13.63
N GLY A 73 -5.17 12.01 -13.21
CA GLY A 73 -4.92 10.86 -12.33
C GLY A 73 -3.88 11.16 -11.25
N GLY A 74 -3.02 10.19 -10.95
CA GLY A 74 -1.86 10.37 -10.05
C GLY A 74 -2.13 10.11 -8.56
N TYR A 75 -3.26 9.48 -8.23
CA TYR A 75 -3.65 9.09 -6.87
C TYR A 75 -2.69 8.05 -6.25
N ASP A 76 -1.99 7.28 -7.07
CA ASP A 76 -1.03 6.28 -6.61
C ASP A 76 0.16 6.89 -5.86
N ARG A 77 0.58 8.12 -6.19
CA ARG A 77 1.81 8.72 -5.65
C ARG A 77 1.77 8.94 -4.14
N HIS A 78 0.68 9.51 -3.63
CA HIS A 78 0.53 9.74 -2.19
C HIS A 78 0.38 8.42 -1.44
N TYR A 79 -0.38 7.47 -2.01
CA TYR A 79 -0.49 6.13 -1.45
C TYR A 79 0.86 5.40 -1.38
N ARG A 80 1.67 5.43 -2.45
CA ARG A 80 3.01 4.81 -2.48
C ARG A 80 3.91 5.37 -1.39
N ARG A 81 3.86 6.68 -1.15
CA ARG A 81 4.63 7.33 -0.09
C ARG A 81 4.23 6.82 1.30
N THR A 82 2.94 6.86 1.62
CA THR A 82 2.47 6.41 2.94
C THR A 82 2.64 4.91 3.15
N ALA A 83 2.50 4.10 2.09
CA ALA A 83 2.82 2.68 2.12
C ALA A 83 4.31 2.43 2.41
N ALA A 84 5.21 3.16 1.75
CA ALA A 84 6.65 3.03 1.99
C ALA A 84 7.05 3.41 3.42
N GLU A 85 6.44 4.46 3.99
CA GLU A 85 6.64 4.86 5.39
C GLU A 85 6.18 3.79 6.38
N LEU A 86 4.98 3.24 6.17
CA LEU A 86 4.43 2.16 7.00
C LEU A 86 5.31 0.91 6.93
N ILE A 87 5.72 0.51 5.72
CA ILE A 87 6.59 -0.65 5.50
C ILE A 87 7.94 -0.43 6.20
N ALA A 88 8.54 0.75 6.07
CA ALA A 88 9.79 1.07 6.74
C ALA A 88 9.66 1.07 8.27
N ALA A 89 8.52 1.50 8.82
CA ALA A 89 8.24 1.42 10.26
C ALA A 89 8.12 -0.03 10.74
N LEU A 90 7.40 -0.88 10.00
CA LEU A 90 7.24 -2.30 10.30
C LEU A 90 8.56 -3.09 10.17
N ASP A 91 9.39 -2.77 9.18
CA ASP A 91 10.63 -3.48 8.89
C ASP A 91 11.65 -3.38 10.03
N ARG A 92 11.68 -2.22 10.71
CA ARG A 92 12.57 -1.92 11.85
C ARG A 92 12.21 -2.64 13.14
N LEU A 93 11.01 -3.21 13.24
CA LEU A 93 10.50 -3.80 14.48
C LEU A 93 10.53 -5.33 14.41
N GLU A 94 10.73 -5.94 15.58
CA GLU A 94 10.58 -7.38 15.73
C GLU A 94 9.08 -7.74 15.72
N ALA A 95 8.72 -8.86 15.09
CA ALA A 95 7.34 -9.28 14.97
C ALA A 95 6.64 -9.50 16.33
N SER A 96 7.42 -9.88 17.35
CA SER A 96 6.97 -10.08 18.74
C SER A 96 6.89 -8.81 19.57
N ALA A 97 7.41 -7.68 19.08
CA ALA A 97 7.28 -6.40 19.78
C ALA A 97 5.80 -6.00 19.87
N HIS A 98 5.42 -5.31 20.95
CA HIS A 98 4.04 -4.92 21.21
C HIS A 98 3.80 -3.45 20.87
N VAL A 99 2.62 -3.18 20.36
CA VAL A 99 2.12 -1.87 19.97
C VAL A 99 0.68 -1.76 20.49
N GLY A 100 0.54 -1.20 21.69
CA GLY A 100 -0.69 -1.33 22.48
C GLY A 100 -0.92 -2.81 22.86
N GLU A 101 -2.13 -3.30 22.60
CA GLU A 101 -2.57 -4.67 22.93
C GLU A 101 -2.22 -5.72 21.86
N ARG A 102 -1.59 -5.32 20.75
CA ARG A 102 -1.24 -6.23 19.65
C ARG A 102 0.25 -6.33 19.46
N THR A 103 0.70 -7.45 18.91
CA THR A 103 2.05 -7.60 18.39
C THR A 103 2.19 -6.90 17.03
N VAL A 104 3.41 -6.50 16.69
CA VAL A 104 3.75 -5.94 15.36
C VAL A 104 3.39 -6.95 14.25
N GLY A 105 3.59 -8.25 14.49
CA GLY A 105 3.20 -9.31 13.57
C GLY A 105 1.69 -9.35 13.30
N GLU A 106 0.86 -9.14 14.32
CA GLU A 106 -0.60 -9.06 14.16
C GLU A 106 -1.03 -7.79 13.43
N VAL A 107 -0.36 -6.65 13.69
CA VAL A 107 -0.59 -5.41 12.94
C VAL A 107 -0.24 -5.60 11.46
N TYR A 108 0.92 -6.19 11.17
CA TYR A 108 1.34 -6.52 9.81
C TYR A 108 0.34 -7.43 9.09
N ALA A 109 -0.11 -8.51 9.74
CA ALA A 109 -1.07 -9.44 9.16
C ALA A 109 -2.42 -8.75 8.87
N ALA A 110 -2.88 -7.88 9.77
CA ALA A 110 -4.10 -7.11 9.56
C ALA A 110 -3.99 -6.15 8.36
N VAL A 111 -2.87 -5.42 8.26
CA VAL A 111 -2.61 -4.52 7.11
C VAL A 111 -2.57 -5.31 5.82
N LEU A 112 -1.89 -6.46 5.79
CA LEU A 112 -1.80 -7.30 4.61
C LEU A 112 -3.17 -7.73 4.09
N VAL A 113 -4.02 -8.28 4.98
CA VAL A 113 -5.38 -8.70 4.64
C VAL A 113 -6.20 -7.52 4.11
N GLU A 114 -6.08 -6.37 4.74
CA GLU A 114 -6.84 -5.18 4.37
C GLU A 114 -6.44 -4.60 3.02
N VAL A 115 -5.14 -4.53 2.73
CA VAL A 115 -4.66 -4.08 1.41
C VAL A 115 -5.15 -5.03 0.33
N VAL A 116 -5.03 -6.34 0.51
CA VAL A 116 -5.54 -7.32 -0.47
C VAL A 116 -7.04 -7.17 -0.70
N ALA A 117 -7.83 -6.99 0.37
CA ALA A 117 -9.27 -6.79 0.27
C ALA A 117 -9.61 -5.51 -0.50
N ARG A 118 -8.94 -4.39 -0.18
CA ARG A 118 -9.14 -3.11 -0.88
C ARG A 118 -8.76 -3.17 -2.35
N THR A 119 -7.67 -3.86 -2.68
CA THR A 119 -7.27 -4.06 -4.09
C THR A 119 -8.34 -4.85 -4.84
N GLY A 120 -8.91 -5.89 -4.23
CA GLY A 120 -10.01 -6.64 -4.83
C GLY A 120 -11.26 -5.77 -5.08
N VAL A 121 -11.64 -4.92 -4.12
CA VAL A 121 -12.76 -3.97 -4.27
C VAL A 121 -12.49 -2.98 -5.39
N LEU A 122 -11.30 -2.38 -5.42
CA LEU A 122 -10.93 -1.40 -6.43
C LEU A 122 -10.86 -2.02 -7.83
N ALA A 123 -10.23 -3.19 -7.96
CA ALA A 123 -10.16 -3.93 -9.23
C ALA A 123 -11.55 -4.28 -9.76
N ALA A 124 -12.45 -4.77 -8.89
CA ALA A 124 -13.82 -5.07 -9.27
C ALA A 124 -14.59 -3.83 -9.75
N ALA A 125 -14.40 -2.68 -9.08
CA ALA A 125 -15.01 -1.41 -9.47
C ALA A 125 -14.52 -0.95 -10.85
N LEU A 126 -13.24 -1.15 -11.15
CA LEU A 126 -12.63 -0.83 -12.45
C LEU A 126 -12.92 -1.88 -13.53
N GLY A 127 -13.61 -2.98 -13.20
CA GLY A 127 -13.85 -4.09 -14.14
C GLY A 127 -12.60 -4.89 -14.49
N LEU A 128 -11.56 -4.85 -13.65
CA LEU A 128 -10.28 -5.50 -13.85
C LEU A 128 -10.15 -6.76 -12.98
N PRO A 129 -9.49 -7.83 -13.46
CA PRO A 129 -9.26 -9.04 -12.68
C PRO A 129 -8.11 -8.83 -11.70
N TYR A 130 -8.28 -9.22 -10.43
CA TYR A 130 -7.21 -9.21 -9.43
C TYR A 130 -7.00 -10.59 -8.79
N GLN A 131 -5.75 -11.02 -8.74
CA GLN A 131 -5.29 -12.20 -8.02
C GLN A 131 -3.98 -11.83 -7.31
N PRO A 132 -3.94 -11.80 -5.96
CA PRO A 132 -2.74 -11.39 -5.23
C PRO A 132 -1.59 -12.38 -5.42
N ASP A 133 -0.37 -11.89 -5.66
CA ASP A 133 0.84 -12.71 -5.60
C ASP A 133 1.42 -12.66 -4.19
N LEU A 134 1.10 -13.68 -3.39
CA LEU A 134 1.56 -13.79 -2.00
C LEU A 134 2.91 -14.49 -1.87
N ARG A 135 3.65 -14.66 -2.98
CA ARG A 135 5.00 -15.21 -2.94
C ARG A 135 5.99 -14.12 -2.51
N PRO A 136 6.92 -14.40 -1.59
CA PRO A 136 8.00 -13.47 -1.28
C PRO A 136 8.78 -13.14 -2.55
N ARG A 137 8.95 -11.85 -2.87
CA ARG A 137 9.84 -11.45 -3.97
C ARG A 137 11.27 -11.79 -3.56
N ALA A 138 11.92 -12.67 -4.31
CA ALA A 138 13.34 -12.90 -4.15
C ALA A 138 14.09 -11.58 -4.37
N VAL A 139 14.77 -11.09 -3.34
CA VAL A 139 15.77 -10.02 -3.50
C VAL A 139 16.79 -10.55 -4.49
N GLY A 140 17.01 -9.83 -5.58
CA GLY A 140 17.74 -10.29 -6.76
C GLY A 140 18.98 -11.10 -6.41
N SER A 141 19.08 -12.31 -6.97
CA SER A 141 20.34 -13.04 -6.99
C SER A 141 21.44 -12.08 -7.49
N PRO A 142 22.58 -11.96 -6.81
CA PRO A 142 23.71 -11.24 -7.39
C PRO A 142 24.01 -11.88 -8.76
N PRO A 143 24.42 -11.09 -9.77
CA PRO A 143 24.87 -11.66 -11.03
C PRO A 143 25.95 -12.68 -10.70
N ILE A 144 25.73 -13.94 -11.08
CA ILE A 144 26.77 -14.96 -11.07
C ILE A 144 27.88 -14.37 -11.96
N PRO A 145 29.08 -14.05 -11.42
CA PRO A 145 30.15 -13.60 -12.29
C PRO A 145 30.39 -14.73 -13.28
N SER A 146 30.23 -14.42 -14.56
CA SER A 146 30.58 -15.32 -15.65
C SER A 146 32.02 -15.78 -15.40
N ALA A 147 32.19 -17.07 -15.12
CA ALA A 147 33.50 -17.68 -15.05
C ALA A 147 34.12 -17.54 -16.44
N GLU A 148 35.00 -16.57 -16.60
CA GLU A 148 35.90 -16.52 -17.73
C GLU A 148 36.86 -17.70 -17.62
N TRP A 149 36.90 -18.46 -18.71
CA TRP A 149 37.63 -19.71 -18.88
C TRP A 149 39.13 -19.43 -18.94
N TRP A 150 39.90 -20.02 -18.03
CA TRP A 150 41.35 -20.24 -18.19
C TRP A 150 41.67 -21.67 -17.78
#